data_AF-A0A254QRT3-F1
#
_entry.id   AF-A0A254QRT3-F1
#
_cell.length_a   1.000
_cell.length_b   1.000
_cell.length_c   1.000
_cell.angle_alpha   90.00
_cell.angle_beta   90.00
_cell.angle_gamma   90.00
#
_symmetry.space_group_name_H-M   'P 1'
#
loop_
_entity.id
_entity.type
_entity.pdbx_description
1 polymer ?
#
loop_
_entity_poly.entity_id
_entity_poly.type
_entity_poly.pdbx_seq_one_letter_code
_entity_poly.pdbx_strand_id
1 'polypeptide(L)'
;MTKPAPDPKSIRVGLVEHLFETDIPVVSLFKKKAGKGEQHFIACSIPDENGEVDHYFAVFVGRKHLIRYFSEQCDLRYLFAFASGRKYYEAKTIKPDAKGKVVLTEFLQAPSESQLPDSRFFASFHTSEYGFEAGMEGEQRLLIDGNWNMQDFGAFYQKFSDIYSYEQAIEYLDDGGSSRAQRVEKAFLSKPFKGGSSYMGFFNDLFDVIPHRERPSLEGIEYHSPGYVDLSGRDQILNSVERNIKLFLKNDESIQVAHDNLRGFMSKSKLLRITGRSPDISPKVAEELTELSDVLYDLLPVGGKDKVALIIGKKPIVKAKIALALFRRLKYTALFFAQGRLTYAESMESSPN
;
A
#
# COMPACT_ATOMS: atom_id res chain seq x y z
N MET A 1 47.23 -7.14 22.95
CA MET A 1 46.15 -7.89 23.64
C MET A 1 44.83 -7.56 22.97
N THR A 2 44.43 -8.38 22.01
CA THR A 2 43.13 -8.33 21.34
C THR A 2 42.05 -8.73 22.35
N LYS A 3 41.02 -7.90 22.51
CA LYS A 3 39.83 -8.23 23.31
C LYS A 3 39.28 -9.58 22.81
N PRO A 4 38.96 -10.55 23.69
CA PRO A 4 38.29 -11.77 23.26
C PRO A 4 36.98 -11.40 22.55
N ALA A 5 36.71 -12.03 21.41
CA ALA A 5 35.45 -11.87 20.71
C ALA A 5 34.30 -12.22 21.67
N PRO A 6 33.23 -11.42 21.72
CA PRO A 6 32.09 -11.73 22.58
C PRO A 6 31.50 -13.09 22.20
N ASP A 7 31.22 -13.93 23.20
CA ASP A 7 30.59 -15.24 22.97
C ASP A 7 29.29 -15.08 22.17
N PRO A 8 29.06 -15.94 21.16
CA PRO A 8 27.88 -15.84 20.31
C PRO A 8 26.61 -16.06 21.14
N LYS A 9 25.70 -15.09 21.09
CA LYS A 9 24.46 -15.16 21.86
C LYS A 9 23.50 -16.15 21.21
N SER A 10 23.00 -17.09 22.00
CA SER A 10 21.95 -18.01 21.56
C SER A 10 20.57 -17.50 21.95
N ILE A 11 19.61 -17.62 21.04
CA ILE A 11 18.21 -17.26 21.25
C ILE A 11 17.31 -18.48 21.03
N ARG A 12 16.17 -18.49 21.72
CA ARG A 12 15.12 -19.49 21.50
C ARG A 12 13.96 -18.86 20.73
N VAL A 13 13.54 -19.51 19.65
CA VAL A 13 12.45 -19.09 18.78
C VAL A 13 11.43 -20.22 18.67
N GLY A 14 10.15 -19.89 18.46
CA GLY A 14 9.13 -20.90 18.14
C GLY A 14 9.02 -21.04 16.62
N LEU A 15 8.96 -22.28 16.13
CA LEU A 15 8.56 -22.55 14.75
C LEU A 15 7.14 -22.04 14.54
N VAL A 16 6.94 -21.37 13.42
CA VAL A 16 5.63 -20.89 12.99
C VAL A 16 5.11 -21.78 11.89
N GLU A 17 5.90 -21.93 10.82
CA GLU A 17 5.54 -22.72 9.65
C GLU A 17 6.80 -23.09 8.85
N HIS A 18 6.75 -24.23 8.18
CA HIS A 18 7.72 -24.57 7.15
C HIS A 18 7.21 -24.07 5.80
N LEU A 19 7.76 -22.95 5.34
CA LEU A 19 7.31 -22.22 4.16
C LEU A 19 7.55 -23.00 2.86
N PHE A 20 8.67 -23.72 2.78
CA PHE A 20 8.98 -24.55 1.64
C PHE A 20 9.58 -25.87 2.11
N GLU A 21 8.92 -26.97 1.76
CA GLU A 21 9.29 -28.33 2.09
C GLU A 21 9.25 -29.18 0.83
N THR A 22 10.28 -30.00 0.67
CA THR A 22 10.23 -31.16 -0.22
C THR A 22 10.07 -32.39 0.66
N ASP A 23 11.18 -33.06 1.00
CA ASP A 23 11.26 -34.12 2.01
C ASP A 23 11.84 -33.61 3.34
N ILE A 24 12.48 -32.45 3.30
CA ILE A 24 13.11 -31.76 4.43
C ILE A 24 12.67 -30.29 4.37
N PRO A 25 12.49 -29.60 5.51
CA PRO A 25 12.16 -28.19 5.45
C PRO A 25 13.34 -27.39 4.92
N VAL A 26 13.14 -26.75 3.77
CA VAL A 26 14.17 -25.93 3.10
C VAL A 26 14.08 -24.50 3.58
N VAL A 27 12.86 -23.96 3.72
CA VAL A 27 12.62 -22.60 4.22
C VAL A 27 11.66 -22.66 5.40
N SER A 28 12.02 -22.06 6.52
CA SER A 28 11.22 -22.09 7.75
C SER A 28 11.08 -20.72 8.39
N LEU A 29 9.89 -20.42 8.87
CA LEU A 29 9.58 -19.19 9.59
C LEU A 29 9.51 -19.44 11.10
N PHE A 30 10.15 -18.56 11.85
CA PHE A 30 10.15 -18.58 13.31
C PHE A 30 9.72 -17.26 13.89
N LYS A 31 9.20 -17.30 15.13
CA LYS A 31 8.86 -16.12 15.91
C LYS A 31 9.42 -16.16 17.33
N LYS A 32 9.71 -14.98 17.87
CA LYS A 32 10.09 -14.77 19.27
C LYS A 32 9.32 -13.58 19.84
N LYS A 33 8.74 -13.76 21.04
CA LYS A 33 8.12 -12.66 21.77
C LYS A 33 9.19 -11.69 22.26
N ALA A 34 9.03 -10.41 21.96
CA ALA A 34 9.94 -9.34 22.39
C ALA A 34 9.12 -8.19 22.98
N GLY A 35 8.99 -8.16 24.31
CA GLY A 35 8.13 -7.19 25.00
C GLY A 35 6.67 -7.33 24.58
N LYS A 36 6.09 -6.25 24.02
CA LYS A 36 4.72 -6.22 23.48
C LYS A 36 4.61 -6.66 22.00
N GLY A 37 5.72 -6.98 21.35
CA GLY A 37 5.76 -7.33 19.93
C GLY A 37 6.33 -8.71 19.65
N GLU A 38 6.40 -9.04 18.36
CA GLU A 38 6.95 -10.28 17.83
C GLU A 38 8.11 -9.98 16.87
N GLN A 39 9.20 -10.73 17.04
CA GLN A 39 10.34 -10.75 16.13
C GLN A 39 10.23 -11.99 15.24
N HIS A 40 10.50 -11.82 13.96
CA HIS A 40 10.41 -12.88 12.96
C HIS A 40 11.80 -13.23 12.46
N PHE A 41 12.00 -14.50 12.16
CA PHE A 41 13.25 -15.03 11.63
C PHE A 41 12.91 -15.99 10.50
N ILE A 42 13.63 -15.92 9.39
CA ILE A 42 13.51 -16.89 8.31
C ILE A 42 14.82 -17.66 8.24
N ALA A 43 14.75 -18.99 8.19
CA ALA A 43 15.90 -19.86 8.01
C ALA A 43 15.82 -20.60 6.68
N CYS A 44 16.97 -20.77 6.04
CA CYS A 44 17.16 -21.60 4.86
C CYS A 44 18.12 -22.74 5.19
N SER A 45 17.84 -23.95 4.69
CA SER A 45 18.77 -25.08 4.78
C SER A 45 20.00 -24.83 3.90
N ILE A 46 21.17 -25.11 4.44
CA ILE A 46 22.44 -25.11 3.71
C ILE A 46 22.86 -26.58 3.52
N PRO A 47 23.00 -27.06 2.27
CA PRO A 47 23.42 -28.42 2.02
C PRO A 47 24.93 -28.62 2.24
N ASP A 48 25.32 -29.84 2.59
CA ASP A 48 26.70 -30.33 2.58
C ASP A 48 27.15 -30.74 1.16
N GLU A 49 28.36 -31.27 1.04
CA GLU A 49 28.92 -31.74 -0.24
C GLU A 49 28.13 -32.91 -0.87
N ASN A 50 27.33 -33.63 -0.07
CA ASN A 50 26.51 -34.76 -0.50
C ASN A 50 25.06 -34.34 -0.83
N GLY A 51 24.71 -33.08 -0.62
CA GLY A 51 23.35 -32.56 -0.80
C GLY A 51 22.42 -32.79 0.39
N GLU A 52 22.92 -33.29 1.53
CA GLU A 52 22.18 -33.39 2.78
C GLU A 52 22.23 -32.06 3.54
N VAL A 53 21.28 -31.81 4.46
CA VAL A 53 21.28 -30.54 5.22
C VAL A 53 22.38 -30.55 6.28
N ASP A 54 23.42 -29.74 6.08
CA ASP A 54 24.49 -29.51 7.06
C ASP A 54 23.99 -28.68 8.24
N HIS A 55 23.43 -27.51 7.94
CA HIS A 55 22.89 -26.58 8.93
C HIS A 55 21.84 -25.65 8.31
N TYR A 56 21.26 -24.80 9.15
CA TYR A 56 20.30 -23.79 8.76
C TYR A 56 20.89 -22.41 8.99
N PHE A 57 20.84 -21.58 7.96
CA PHE A 57 21.23 -20.19 8.04
C PHE A 57 19.99 -19.31 8.16
N ALA A 58 19.91 -18.51 9.22
CA ALA A 58 18.72 -17.75 9.57
C ALA A 58 19.00 -16.26 9.66
N VAL A 59 18.00 -15.45 9.30
CA VAL A 59 18.07 -13.99 9.38
C VAL A 59 16.89 -13.43 10.15
N PHE A 60 17.17 -12.47 11.04
CA PHE A 60 16.12 -11.65 11.64
C PHE A 60 15.51 -10.73 10.58
N VAL A 61 14.18 -10.76 10.47
CA VAL A 61 13.43 -9.96 9.50
C VAL A 61 12.45 -9.05 10.23
N GLY A 62 12.59 -7.74 10.01
CA GLY A 62 11.62 -6.76 10.50
C GLY A 62 10.27 -6.94 9.81
N ARG A 63 9.16 -6.73 10.55
CA ARG A 63 7.78 -6.93 10.06
C ARG A 63 7.50 -6.28 8.69
N LYS A 64 8.04 -5.07 8.45
CA LYS A 64 7.91 -4.38 7.15
C LYS A 64 8.46 -5.19 5.99
N HIS A 65 9.65 -5.80 6.15
CA HIS A 65 10.28 -6.59 5.09
C HIS A 65 9.63 -7.95 4.94
N LEU A 66 9.15 -8.53 6.05
CA LEU A 66 8.38 -9.78 6.01
C LEU A 66 7.09 -9.62 5.20
N ILE A 67 6.34 -8.53 5.42
CA ILE A 67 5.14 -8.21 4.62
C ILE A 67 5.52 -8.07 3.14
N ARG A 68 6.60 -7.34 2.81
CA ARG A 68 7.04 -7.19 1.42
C ARG A 68 7.38 -8.51 0.73
N TYR A 69 7.96 -9.47 1.45
CA TYR A 69 8.27 -10.79 0.91
C TYR A 69 7.01 -11.63 0.64
N PHE A 70 6.11 -11.71 1.63
CA PHE A 70 4.84 -12.42 1.46
C PHE A 70 3.88 -11.76 0.47
N SER A 71 4.13 -10.50 0.12
CA SER A 71 3.44 -9.77 -0.93
C SER A 71 4.24 -9.67 -2.23
N GLU A 72 5.26 -10.52 -2.38
CA GLU A 72 6.06 -10.69 -3.60
C GLU A 72 6.78 -9.43 -4.12
N GLN A 73 6.90 -8.39 -3.28
CA GLN A 73 7.61 -7.15 -3.60
C GLN A 73 9.14 -7.28 -3.47
N CYS A 74 9.61 -8.39 -2.92
CA CYS A 74 11.01 -8.77 -2.90
C CYS A 74 11.13 -10.29 -2.77
N ASP A 75 12.25 -10.86 -3.21
CA ASP A 75 12.54 -12.28 -3.07
C ASP A 75 13.13 -12.61 -1.69
N LEU A 76 13.28 -13.91 -1.43
CA LEU A 76 13.86 -14.44 -0.19
C LEU A 76 15.30 -13.94 -0.01
N ARG A 77 16.08 -13.90 -1.10
CA ARG A 77 17.46 -13.40 -1.10
C ARG A 77 17.54 -11.96 -0.60
N TYR A 78 16.61 -11.08 -0.96
CA TYR A 78 16.56 -9.71 -0.45
C TYR A 78 16.53 -9.64 1.09
N LEU A 79 15.81 -10.56 1.73
CA LEU A 79 15.73 -10.61 3.19
C LEU A 79 17.09 -10.90 3.84
N PHE A 80 17.90 -11.74 3.21
CA PHE A 80 19.24 -12.10 3.67
C PHE A 80 20.29 -11.06 3.26
N ALA A 81 20.23 -10.54 2.04
CA ALA A 81 21.29 -9.70 1.48
C ALA A 81 21.08 -8.19 1.70
N PHE A 82 19.84 -7.68 1.78
CA PHE A 82 19.57 -6.24 1.63
C PHE A 82 18.57 -5.62 2.63
N ALA A 83 17.66 -6.38 3.24
CA ALA A 83 16.66 -5.87 4.19
C ALA A 83 17.24 -5.17 5.43
N SER A 84 17.04 -3.87 5.67
CA SER A 84 17.68 -3.16 6.80
C SER A 84 17.52 -3.84 8.18
N GLY A 85 18.56 -3.82 9.03
CA GLY A 85 18.51 -4.27 10.43
C GLY A 85 18.69 -5.78 10.64
N ARG A 86 19.26 -6.49 9.66
CA ARG A 86 19.52 -7.94 9.70
C ARG A 86 20.46 -8.30 10.84
N LYS A 87 20.20 -9.47 11.40
CA LYS A 87 21.12 -10.21 12.24
C LYS A 87 21.06 -11.66 11.80
N TYR A 88 22.21 -12.27 11.65
CA TYR A 88 22.31 -13.64 11.17
C TYR A 88 22.45 -14.60 12.34
N TYR A 89 21.97 -15.81 12.13
CA TYR A 89 22.01 -16.89 13.08
C TYR A 89 22.21 -18.21 12.34
N GLU A 90 22.70 -19.20 13.07
CA GLU A 90 22.83 -20.57 12.58
C GLU A 90 22.16 -21.54 13.54
N ALA A 91 21.69 -22.67 13.00
CA ALA A 91 21.22 -23.80 13.77
C ALA A 91 21.58 -25.11 13.06
N LYS A 92 22.11 -26.08 13.80
CA LYS A 92 22.35 -27.44 13.25
C LYS A 92 21.05 -28.18 12.93
N THR A 93 19.97 -27.84 13.64
CA THR A 93 18.66 -28.42 13.41
C THR A 93 17.57 -27.42 13.75
N ILE A 94 16.48 -27.49 13.01
CA ILE A 94 15.24 -26.74 13.27
C ILE A 94 14.16 -27.60 13.93
N LYS A 95 14.50 -28.83 14.36
CA LYS A 95 13.60 -29.65 15.16
C LYS A 95 13.36 -28.97 16.52
N PRO A 96 12.09 -28.71 16.91
CA PRO A 96 11.80 -28.09 18.20
C PRO A 96 12.28 -28.95 19.38
N ASP A 97 12.77 -28.29 20.44
CA ASP A 97 13.08 -28.93 21.72
C ASP A 97 11.79 -29.39 22.44
N ALA A 98 11.94 -30.04 23.61
CA ALA A 98 10.81 -30.50 24.42
C ALA A 98 9.83 -29.37 24.85
N LYS A 99 10.20 -28.10 24.65
CA LYS A 99 9.37 -26.91 24.92
C LYS A 99 8.84 -26.26 23.62
N GLY A 100 8.98 -26.94 22.48
CA GLY A 100 8.55 -26.44 21.17
C GLY A 100 9.41 -25.27 20.67
N LYS A 101 10.69 -25.18 21.07
CA LYS A 101 11.59 -24.08 20.67
C LYS A 101 12.82 -24.58 19.90
N VAL A 102 13.24 -23.79 18.93
CA VAL A 102 14.49 -23.96 18.19
C VAL A 102 15.53 -23.00 18.75
N VAL A 103 16.77 -23.47 18.90
CA VAL A 103 17.90 -22.66 19.33
C VAL A 103 18.62 -22.12 18.09
N LEU A 104 18.69 -20.81 17.98
CA LEU A 104 19.47 -20.10 16.96
C LEU A 104 20.67 -19.45 17.63
N THR A 105 21.88 -19.66 17.11
CA THR A 105 23.13 -19.08 17.62
C THR A 105 23.56 -17.93 16.71
N GLU A 106 23.83 -16.75 17.29
CA GLU A 106 24.19 -15.56 16.51
C GLU A 106 25.45 -15.78 15.66
N PHE A 107 25.32 -15.50 14.36
CA PHE A 107 26.40 -15.54 13.39
C PHE A 107 26.91 -14.11 13.16
N LEU A 108 28.16 -13.87 13.54
CA LEU A 108 28.74 -12.53 13.60
C LEU A 108 29.46 -12.11 12.31
N GLN A 109 29.67 -13.03 11.38
CA GLN A 109 30.35 -12.75 10.12
C GLN A 109 29.36 -12.29 9.05
N ALA A 110 29.87 -11.67 7.99
CA ALA A 110 29.06 -11.43 6.80
C ALA A 110 28.74 -12.77 6.13
N PRO A 111 27.51 -12.98 5.63
CA PRO A 111 27.17 -14.20 4.92
C PRO A 111 28.03 -14.34 3.66
N SER A 112 28.49 -15.55 3.37
CA SER A 112 29.07 -15.88 2.07
C SER A 112 27.96 -16.05 1.01
N GLU A 113 28.33 -15.99 -0.27
CA GLU A 113 27.38 -16.21 -1.38
C GLU A 113 26.68 -17.57 -1.31
N SER A 114 27.38 -18.61 -0.85
CA SER A 114 26.83 -19.96 -0.67
C SER A 114 25.79 -20.06 0.46
N GLN A 115 25.75 -19.11 1.39
CA GLN A 115 24.76 -19.05 2.47
C GLN A 115 23.52 -18.24 2.07
N LEU A 116 23.57 -17.53 0.95
CA LEU A 116 22.46 -16.72 0.49
C LEU A 116 21.51 -17.56 -0.37
N PRO A 117 20.19 -17.40 -0.20
CA PRO A 117 19.22 -17.99 -1.10
C PRO A 117 19.45 -17.55 -2.54
N ASP A 118 19.00 -18.39 -3.48
CA ASP A 118 18.96 -18.04 -4.89
C ASP A 118 18.04 -16.83 -5.12
N SER A 119 18.41 -16.03 -6.12
CA SER A 119 17.56 -14.93 -6.57
C SER A 119 16.25 -15.46 -7.15
N ARG A 120 15.18 -14.67 -7.05
CA ARG A 120 13.84 -14.97 -7.59
C ARG A 120 13.06 -16.08 -6.86
N PHE A 121 13.48 -16.48 -5.67
CA PHE A 121 12.65 -17.31 -4.79
C PHE A 121 11.61 -16.42 -4.07
N PHE A 122 10.38 -16.36 -4.58
CA PHE A 122 9.25 -15.59 -4.04
C PHE A 122 8.36 -16.42 -3.10
N ALA A 123 7.42 -15.77 -2.42
CA ALA A 123 6.46 -16.44 -1.55
C ALA A 123 5.51 -17.39 -2.29
N SER A 124 5.20 -17.12 -3.57
CA SER A 124 4.46 -18.03 -4.46
C SER A 124 5.09 -19.41 -4.64
N PHE A 125 6.39 -19.57 -4.34
CA PHE A 125 7.04 -20.88 -4.36
C PHE A 125 6.80 -21.71 -3.10
N HIS A 126 6.14 -21.16 -2.06
CA HIS A 126 5.89 -21.86 -0.81
C HIS A 126 5.00 -23.09 -1.04
N THR A 127 5.30 -24.15 -0.31
CA THR A 127 4.53 -25.42 -0.34
C THR A 127 3.47 -25.46 0.75
N SER A 128 3.51 -24.51 1.68
CA SER A 128 2.49 -24.30 2.69
C SER A 128 1.91 -22.90 2.57
N GLU A 129 0.61 -22.79 2.81
CA GLU A 129 -0.05 -21.50 2.90
C GLU A 129 0.31 -20.84 4.24
N TYR A 130 1.38 -20.04 4.22
CA TYR A 130 1.66 -19.11 5.30
C TYR A 130 1.42 -17.69 4.80
N GLY A 131 0.25 -17.16 5.12
CA GLY A 131 -0.16 -15.86 4.65
C GLY A 131 -1.05 -15.17 5.67
N PHE A 132 -0.90 -13.86 5.74
CA PHE A 132 -1.95 -13.00 6.28
C PHE A 132 -3.19 -13.24 5.41
N GLU A 133 -4.26 -13.80 5.98
CA GLU A 133 -5.55 -14.13 5.34
C GLU A 133 -5.79 -13.52 3.95
N ALA A 134 -6.13 -14.37 2.97
CA ALA A 134 -6.56 -14.00 1.62
C ALA A 134 -7.44 -12.73 1.65
N GLY A 135 -7.04 -11.73 0.86
CA GLY A 135 -7.79 -10.48 0.75
C GLY A 135 -9.18 -10.75 0.18
N MET A 136 -10.11 -9.82 0.41
CA MET A 136 -11.29 -9.75 -0.44
C MET A 136 -10.80 -9.26 -1.81
N GLU A 137 -10.63 -10.19 -2.74
CA GLU A 137 -10.09 -9.93 -4.07
C GLU A 137 -11.24 -9.75 -5.05
N GLY A 138 -11.32 -8.53 -5.55
CA GLY A 138 -11.99 -8.16 -6.78
C GLY A 138 -10.96 -7.90 -7.86
N GLU A 139 -11.26 -8.33 -9.08
CA GLU A 139 -10.45 -8.08 -10.26
C GLU A 139 -11.20 -7.19 -11.25
N GLN A 140 -10.49 -6.23 -11.82
CA GLN A 140 -11.03 -5.34 -12.84
C GLN A 140 -10.04 -5.22 -13.98
N ARG A 141 -10.47 -5.65 -15.17
CA ARG A 141 -9.69 -5.53 -16.39
C ARG A 141 -9.99 -4.21 -17.10
N LEU A 142 -8.94 -3.46 -17.38
CA LEU A 142 -8.96 -2.29 -18.25
C LEU A 142 -8.33 -2.65 -19.58
N LEU A 143 -9.02 -2.39 -20.68
CA LEU A 143 -8.44 -2.52 -22.01
C LEU A 143 -7.63 -1.25 -22.33
N ILE A 144 -6.42 -1.43 -22.84
CA ILE A 144 -5.50 -0.36 -23.21
C ILE A 144 -5.51 -0.20 -24.72
N ASP A 145 -5.59 1.05 -25.16
CA ASP A 145 -5.34 1.41 -26.55
C ASP A 145 -4.46 2.68 -26.68
N GLY A 146 -3.98 2.92 -27.89
CA GLY A 146 -3.06 3.99 -28.23
C GLY A 146 -1.63 3.74 -27.73
N ASN A 147 -0.79 4.77 -27.86
CA ASN A 147 0.61 4.69 -27.44
C ASN A 147 0.78 5.24 -26.01
N TRP A 148 1.36 4.44 -25.12
CA TRP A 148 1.65 4.82 -23.74
C TRP A 148 3.15 4.84 -23.50
N ASN A 149 3.63 5.95 -22.95
CA ASN A 149 4.98 5.98 -22.41
C ASN A 149 4.99 5.47 -20.96
N MET A 150 6.18 5.18 -20.42
CA MET A 150 6.32 4.69 -19.03
C MET A 150 5.75 5.67 -17.99
N GLN A 151 5.80 6.98 -18.28
CA GLN A 151 5.29 8.02 -17.40
C GLN A 151 3.75 8.00 -17.35
N ASP A 152 3.09 7.66 -18.44
CA ASP A 152 1.63 7.54 -18.52
C ASP A 152 1.13 6.41 -17.60
N PHE A 153 1.79 5.24 -17.64
CA PHE A 153 1.49 4.12 -16.75
C PHE A 153 1.63 4.52 -15.28
N GLY A 154 2.80 5.07 -14.91
CA GLY A 154 3.05 5.49 -13.54
C GLY A 154 2.07 6.58 -13.06
N ALA A 155 1.74 7.53 -13.93
CA ALA A 155 0.84 8.61 -13.57
C ALA A 155 -0.62 8.15 -13.45
N PHE A 156 -1.10 7.30 -14.38
CA PHE A 156 -2.42 6.70 -14.29
C PHE A 156 -2.55 5.88 -13.01
N TYR A 157 -1.63 4.92 -12.79
CA TYR A 157 -1.67 4.02 -11.64
C TYR A 157 -1.65 4.79 -10.32
N GLN A 158 -0.82 5.82 -10.20
CA GLN A 158 -0.78 6.66 -9.00
C GLN A 158 -2.11 7.39 -8.78
N LYS A 159 -2.73 7.94 -9.83
CA LYS A 159 -3.98 8.72 -9.69
C LYS A 159 -5.18 7.81 -9.44
N PHE A 160 -5.22 6.64 -10.07
CA PHE A 160 -6.18 5.59 -9.76
C PHE A 160 -6.07 5.15 -8.30
N SER A 161 -4.85 4.82 -7.85
CA SER A 161 -4.57 4.44 -6.46
C SER A 161 -4.95 5.53 -5.46
N ASP A 162 -4.74 6.81 -5.79
CA ASP A 162 -5.16 7.94 -4.95
C ASP A 162 -6.69 7.98 -4.79
N ILE A 163 -7.47 7.75 -5.86
CA ILE A 163 -8.94 7.75 -5.82
C ILE A 163 -9.46 6.53 -5.05
N TYR A 164 -8.93 5.35 -5.37
CA TYR A 164 -9.22 4.11 -4.63
C TYR A 164 -8.97 4.29 -3.14
N SER A 165 -7.81 4.86 -2.78
CA SER A 165 -7.43 5.02 -1.37
C SER A 165 -8.33 5.99 -0.62
N TYR A 166 -8.84 7.00 -1.32
CA TYR A 166 -9.83 7.90 -0.76
C TYR A 166 -11.16 7.18 -0.47
N GLU A 167 -11.72 6.48 -1.45
CA GLU A 167 -12.99 5.75 -1.30
C GLU A 167 -12.89 4.71 -0.16
N GLN A 168 -11.82 3.92 -0.12
CA GLN A 168 -11.56 2.97 0.95
C GLN A 168 -11.44 3.65 2.33
N ALA A 169 -10.75 4.79 2.40
CA ALA A 169 -10.60 5.53 3.65
C ALA A 169 -11.94 6.08 4.16
N ILE A 170 -12.85 6.46 3.25
CA ILE A 170 -14.20 6.90 3.59
C ILE A 170 -15.03 5.77 4.22
N GLU A 171 -14.87 4.53 3.77
CA GLU A 171 -15.53 3.37 4.40
C GLU A 171 -14.99 3.09 5.80
N TYR A 172 -13.68 3.20 6.03
CA TYR A 172 -13.11 2.99 7.37
C TYR A 172 -13.61 4.00 8.42
N LEU A 173 -14.18 5.13 8.00
CA LEU A 173 -14.80 6.08 8.91
C LEU A 173 -16.16 5.60 9.43
N ASP A 174 -16.80 4.62 8.78
CA ASP A 174 -18.03 3.99 9.29
C ASP A 174 -17.77 3.08 10.49
N ASP A 175 -16.56 2.52 10.57
CA ASP A 175 -16.08 1.69 11.69
C ASP A 175 -15.65 2.55 12.90
N GLY A 176 -16.56 3.43 13.34
CA GLY A 176 -16.34 4.51 14.30
C GLY A 176 -15.43 4.13 15.47
N GLY A 177 -14.38 4.92 15.68
CA GLY A 177 -13.44 4.73 16.78
C GLY A 177 -12.38 3.65 16.58
N SER A 178 -12.37 2.95 15.45
CA SER A 178 -11.30 2.00 15.13
C SER A 178 -9.93 2.70 14.98
N SER A 179 -8.84 1.96 15.21
CA SER A 179 -7.49 2.48 14.97
C SER A 179 -7.28 2.94 13.52
N ARG A 180 -7.99 2.32 12.55
CA ARG A 180 -7.97 2.75 11.15
C ARG A 180 -8.70 4.08 10.96
N ALA A 181 -9.92 4.22 11.48
CA ALA A 181 -10.68 5.47 11.45
C ALA A 181 -9.85 6.63 12.01
N GLN A 182 -9.22 6.45 13.19
CA GLN A 182 -8.36 7.47 13.79
C GLN A 182 -7.14 7.83 12.92
N ARG A 183 -6.56 6.87 12.19
CA ARG A 183 -5.46 7.13 11.25
C ARG A 183 -5.94 7.89 10.02
N VAL A 184 -7.15 7.57 9.51
CA VAL A 184 -7.80 8.32 8.42
C VAL A 184 -8.06 9.76 8.87
N GLU A 185 -8.74 9.96 10.00
CA GLU A 185 -8.98 11.29 10.59
C GLU A 185 -7.68 12.08 10.73
N LYS A 186 -6.63 11.43 11.25
CA LYS A 186 -5.31 12.03 11.34
C LYS A 186 -4.76 12.40 9.96
N ALA A 187 -4.90 11.59 8.91
CA ALA A 187 -4.45 11.95 7.56
C ALA A 187 -5.14 13.23 7.06
N PHE A 188 -6.46 13.35 7.23
CA PHE A 188 -7.24 14.56 6.89
C PHE A 188 -6.81 15.81 7.66
N LEU A 189 -6.24 15.66 8.86
CA LEU A 189 -5.88 16.77 9.75
C LEU A 189 -4.37 17.06 9.83
N SER A 190 -3.53 16.07 9.51
CA SER A 190 -2.09 16.07 9.88
C SER A 190 -1.21 16.83 8.91
N LYS A 191 -1.67 17.10 7.68
CA LYS A 191 -0.90 17.87 6.72
C LYS A 191 -1.37 19.32 6.76
N PRO A 192 -0.51 20.28 7.16
CA PRO A 192 -0.72 21.64 6.71
C PRO A 192 -0.59 21.55 5.19
N PHE A 193 -1.66 21.84 4.45
CA PHE A 193 -1.72 21.70 3.00
C PHE A 193 -0.82 22.78 2.33
N LYS A 194 0.49 22.67 2.56
CA LYS A 194 1.57 23.64 2.34
C LYS A 194 2.00 23.75 0.87
N GLY A 195 1.37 23.02 -0.05
CA GLY A 195 1.70 23.04 -1.48
C GLY A 195 1.48 21.71 -2.19
N GLY A 196 2.03 21.56 -3.41
CA GLY A 196 1.88 20.34 -4.23
C GLY A 196 2.25 19.04 -3.51
N SER A 197 3.38 19.04 -2.80
CA SER A 197 3.87 17.88 -2.03
C SER A 197 2.97 17.48 -0.86
N SER A 198 2.20 18.43 -0.30
CA SER A 198 1.29 18.14 0.81
C SER A 198 0.11 17.27 0.39
N TYR A 199 -0.32 17.38 -0.88
CA TYR A 199 -1.36 16.50 -1.42
C TYR A 199 -0.82 15.09 -1.62
N MET A 200 0.37 14.93 -2.19
CA MET A 200 0.99 13.61 -2.32
C MET A 200 1.12 12.94 -0.95
N GLY A 201 1.59 13.68 0.07
CA GLY A 201 1.64 13.18 1.44
C GLY A 201 0.28 12.80 2.02
N PHE A 202 -0.80 13.54 1.71
CA PHE A 202 -2.15 13.19 2.15
C PHE A 202 -2.63 11.85 1.57
N PHE A 203 -2.51 11.65 0.26
CA PHE A 203 -2.94 10.39 -0.37
C PHE A 203 -2.03 9.22 0.00
N ASN A 204 -0.72 9.44 0.18
CA ASN A 204 0.19 8.43 0.72
C ASN A 204 -0.20 8.02 2.14
N ASP A 205 -0.56 8.98 3.00
CA ASP A 205 -1.03 8.68 4.35
C ASP A 205 -2.32 7.85 4.32
N LEU A 206 -3.25 8.13 3.39
CA LEU A 206 -4.48 7.32 3.19
C LEU A 206 -4.14 5.90 2.71
N PHE A 207 -3.31 5.77 1.67
CA PHE A 207 -2.84 4.49 1.15
C PHE A 207 -2.14 3.65 2.24
N ASP A 208 -1.37 4.30 3.13
CA ASP A 208 -0.71 3.66 4.25
C ASP A 208 -1.67 3.15 5.33
N VAL A 209 -2.89 3.67 5.42
CA VAL A 209 -3.93 3.12 6.32
C VAL A 209 -4.43 1.77 5.81
N ILE A 210 -4.51 1.59 4.50
CA ILE A 210 -5.06 0.40 3.87
C ILE A 210 -4.14 -0.80 4.14
N PRO A 211 -4.66 -1.88 4.74
CA PRO A 211 -3.94 -3.15 4.88
C PRO A 211 -3.42 -3.61 3.53
N HIS A 212 -2.24 -4.23 3.50
CA HIS A 212 -1.59 -4.57 2.23
C HIS A 212 -2.49 -5.36 1.28
N ARG A 213 -3.24 -6.34 1.81
CA ARG A 213 -4.21 -7.18 1.08
C ARG A 213 -5.43 -6.46 0.50
N GLU A 214 -5.72 -5.25 0.97
CA GLU A 214 -6.86 -4.44 0.52
C GLU A 214 -6.41 -3.29 -0.41
N ARG A 215 -5.10 -3.18 -0.67
CA ARG A 215 -4.55 -2.12 -1.52
C ARG A 215 -4.82 -2.43 -2.98
N PRO A 216 -5.01 -1.39 -3.81
CA PRO A 216 -5.05 -1.60 -5.24
C PRO A 216 -3.68 -2.10 -5.70
N SER A 217 -3.67 -3.17 -6.49
CA SER A 217 -2.46 -3.77 -7.06
C SER A 217 -2.61 -3.97 -8.58
N LEU A 218 -1.47 -4.06 -9.24
CA LEU A 218 -1.36 -4.36 -10.67
C LEU A 218 -0.97 -5.83 -10.78
N GLU A 219 -1.91 -6.69 -11.18
CA GLU A 219 -1.68 -8.14 -11.28
C GLU A 219 -1.09 -8.55 -12.62
N GLY A 220 -1.51 -7.85 -13.68
CA GLY A 220 -1.11 -8.18 -15.04
C GLY A 220 -1.11 -6.95 -15.93
N ILE A 221 -0.15 -6.90 -16.84
CA ILE A 221 -0.16 -5.95 -17.94
C ILE A 221 0.27 -6.67 -19.21
N GLU A 222 -0.57 -6.62 -20.23
CA GLU A 222 -0.19 -7.01 -21.58
C GLU A 222 -0.17 -5.75 -22.44
N TYR A 223 1.04 -5.32 -22.80
CA TYR A 223 1.24 -4.14 -23.63
C TYR A 223 1.50 -4.51 -25.09
N HIS A 224 0.43 -4.55 -25.85
CA HIS A 224 0.35 -4.38 -27.29
C HIS A 224 -0.99 -3.67 -27.56
N SER A 225 -1.21 -3.00 -28.69
CA SER A 225 -2.53 -2.40 -28.98
C SER A 225 -3.30 -3.39 -29.86
N PRO A 226 -4.45 -3.94 -29.41
CA PRO A 226 -5.13 -3.73 -28.12
C PRO A 226 -4.58 -4.60 -26.97
N GLY A 227 -4.38 -4.01 -25.80
CA GLY A 227 -3.76 -4.65 -24.64
C GLY A 227 -4.64 -4.58 -23.40
N TYR A 228 -4.12 -4.97 -22.24
CA TYR A 228 -4.89 -4.87 -20.99
C TYR A 228 -4.05 -4.61 -19.74
N VAL A 229 -4.71 -4.07 -18.73
CA VAL A 229 -4.26 -3.96 -17.34
C VAL A 229 -5.26 -4.68 -16.45
N ASP A 230 -4.77 -5.62 -15.64
CA ASP A 230 -5.56 -6.24 -14.58
C ASP A 230 -5.25 -5.56 -13.25
N LEU A 231 -6.28 -4.98 -12.65
CA LEU A 231 -6.23 -4.34 -11.35
C LEU A 231 -6.92 -5.24 -10.32
N SER A 232 -6.29 -5.44 -9.17
CA SER A 232 -6.90 -6.12 -8.03
C SER A 232 -7.17 -5.13 -6.89
N GLY A 233 -8.14 -5.46 -6.04
CA GLY A 233 -8.52 -4.68 -4.87
C GLY A 233 -9.89 -5.11 -4.34
N ARG A 234 -10.49 -4.36 -3.40
CA ARG A 234 -11.86 -4.63 -2.95
C ARG A 234 -12.86 -4.29 -4.08
N ASP A 235 -13.66 -5.27 -4.49
CA ASP A 235 -14.70 -5.15 -5.54
C ASP A 235 -15.55 -3.88 -5.42
N GLN A 236 -16.08 -3.65 -4.22
CA GLN A 236 -16.97 -2.50 -3.95
C GLN A 236 -16.26 -1.16 -4.22
N ILE A 237 -14.97 -1.07 -3.90
CA ILE A 237 -14.18 0.14 -4.13
C ILE A 237 -13.81 0.29 -5.59
N LEU A 238 -13.37 -0.78 -6.26
CA LEU A 238 -13.09 -0.77 -7.70
C LEU A 238 -14.31 -0.31 -8.50
N ASN A 239 -15.48 -0.87 -8.20
CA ASN A 239 -16.76 -0.47 -8.79
C ASN A 239 -17.12 0.99 -8.46
N SER A 240 -16.84 1.47 -7.23
CA SER A 240 -17.04 2.89 -6.89
C SER A 240 -16.13 3.79 -7.72
N VAL A 241 -14.85 3.44 -7.89
CA VAL A 241 -13.89 4.21 -8.71
C VAL A 241 -14.35 4.27 -10.16
N GLU A 242 -14.77 3.15 -10.75
CA GLU A 242 -15.34 3.11 -12.10
C GLU A 242 -16.56 4.02 -12.24
N ARG A 243 -17.53 3.87 -11.34
CA ARG A 243 -18.74 4.71 -11.32
C ARG A 243 -18.38 6.19 -11.20
N ASN A 244 -17.41 6.52 -10.35
CA ASN A 244 -16.96 7.88 -10.14
C ASN A 244 -16.33 8.48 -11.41
N ILE A 245 -15.52 7.70 -12.14
CA ILE A 245 -14.95 8.12 -13.43
C ILE A 245 -16.05 8.34 -14.48
N LYS A 246 -16.99 7.40 -14.61
CA LYS A 246 -18.13 7.51 -15.54
C LYS A 246 -19.00 8.75 -15.23
N LEU A 247 -19.32 8.98 -13.96
CA LEU A 247 -20.09 10.16 -13.53
C LEU A 247 -19.31 11.46 -13.69
N PHE A 248 -17.98 11.44 -13.52
CA PHE A 248 -17.14 12.62 -13.74
C PHE A 248 -17.18 13.04 -15.21
N LEU A 249 -17.03 12.07 -16.12
CA LEU A 249 -17.10 12.33 -17.57
C LEU A 249 -18.48 12.84 -18.01
N LYS A 250 -19.56 12.35 -17.40
CA LYS A 250 -20.92 12.79 -17.72
C LYS A 250 -21.22 14.23 -17.30
N ASN A 251 -20.57 14.71 -16.24
CA ASN A 251 -20.85 16.03 -15.63
C ASN A 251 -19.63 16.97 -15.69
N ASP A 252 -18.70 16.72 -16.62
CA ASP A 252 -17.37 17.33 -16.65
C ASP A 252 -17.42 18.86 -16.68
N GLU A 253 -18.31 19.45 -17.48
CA GLU A 253 -18.48 20.88 -17.63
C GLU A 253 -18.88 21.55 -16.30
N SER A 254 -19.90 21.01 -15.63
CA SER A 254 -20.39 21.58 -14.36
C SER A 254 -19.34 21.46 -13.26
N ILE A 255 -18.65 20.32 -13.18
CA ILE A 255 -17.56 20.10 -12.23
C ILE A 255 -16.39 21.07 -12.52
N GLN A 256 -16.03 21.25 -13.80
CA GLN A 256 -14.96 22.16 -14.22
C GLN A 256 -15.27 23.61 -13.84
N VAL A 257 -16.50 24.08 -14.07
CA VAL A 257 -16.93 25.43 -13.68
C VAL A 257 -16.82 25.62 -12.16
N ALA A 258 -17.32 24.68 -11.35
CA ALA A 258 -17.21 24.75 -9.90
C ALA A 258 -15.75 24.74 -9.41
N HIS A 259 -14.90 23.92 -10.04
CA HIS A 259 -13.47 23.90 -9.77
C HIS A 259 -12.83 25.26 -10.07
N ASP A 260 -13.12 25.87 -11.22
CA ASP A 260 -12.51 27.12 -11.65
C ASP A 260 -12.97 28.30 -10.78
N ASN A 261 -14.23 28.30 -10.35
CA ASN A 261 -14.74 29.26 -9.38
C ASN A 261 -14.00 29.16 -8.03
N LEU A 262 -13.92 27.96 -7.45
CA LEU A 262 -13.22 27.74 -6.19
C LEU A 262 -11.73 28.10 -6.30
N ARG A 263 -11.04 27.60 -7.34
CA ARG A 263 -9.62 27.85 -7.56
C ARG A 263 -9.36 29.33 -7.83
N GLY A 264 -10.23 29.98 -8.60
CA GLY A 264 -10.17 31.41 -8.89
C GLY A 264 -10.29 32.25 -7.63
N PHE A 265 -11.28 31.94 -6.77
CA PHE A 265 -11.43 32.59 -5.48
C PHE A 265 -10.21 32.38 -4.57
N MET A 266 -9.75 31.14 -4.41
CA MET A 266 -8.56 30.84 -3.61
C MET A 266 -7.30 31.54 -4.12
N SER A 267 -7.18 31.74 -5.44
CA SER A 267 -6.07 32.47 -6.05
C SER A 267 -6.15 33.97 -5.76
N LYS A 268 -7.32 34.59 -6.01
CA LYS A 268 -7.57 36.02 -5.76
C LYS A 268 -7.35 36.37 -4.29
N SER A 269 -7.80 35.50 -3.39
CA SER A 269 -7.65 35.63 -1.94
C SER A 269 -6.28 35.16 -1.41
N LYS A 270 -5.32 34.82 -2.28
CA LYS A 270 -3.96 34.34 -1.95
C LYS A 270 -3.91 33.10 -1.04
N LEU A 271 -5.00 32.34 -0.95
CA LEU A 271 -5.16 31.17 -0.07
C LEU A 271 -4.45 29.92 -0.59
N LEU A 272 -4.16 29.84 -1.89
CA LEU A 272 -3.45 28.71 -2.50
C LEU A 272 -2.06 28.48 -1.88
N ARG A 273 -1.38 29.57 -1.51
CA ARG A 273 0.00 29.56 -1.01
C ARG A 273 0.12 29.50 0.51
N ILE A 274 -0.99 29.57 1.25
CA ILE A 274 -0.90 29.65 2.71
C ILE A 274 -0.39 28.33 3.30
N THR A 275 0.64 28.46 4.14
CA THR A 275 1.33 27.40 4.89
C THR A 275 1.14 27.58 6.39
N GLY A 276 0.81 26.52 7.15
CA GLY A 276 0.81 26.57 8.62
C GLY A 276 -0.57 26.44 9.27
N ARG A 277 -0.64 26.57 10.62
CA ARG A 277 -1.90 26.58 11.39
C ARG A 277 -2.81 27.66 10.82
N SER A 278 -4.10 27.31 10.65
CA SER A 278 -5.13 28.07 9.96
C SER A 278 -4.85 29.58 9.99
N PRO A 279 -4.51 30.22 8.85
CA PRO A 279 -4.46 31.68 8.82
C PRO A 279 -5.80 32.23 9.30
N ASP A 280 -5.77 33.31 10.06
CA ASP A 280 -6.98 34.08 10.35
C ASP A 280 -7.46 34.70 9.03
N ILE A 281 -8.41 34.01 8.40
CA ILE A 281 -9.20 34.54 7.29
C ILE A 281 -10.42 35.26 7.87
N SER A 282 -10.88 36.31 7.20
CA SER A 282 -12.09 36.99 7.65
C SER A 282 -13.30 36.04 7.58
N PRO A 283 -14.32 36.22 8.44
CA PRO A 283 -15.53 35.41 8.41
C PRO A 283 -16.17 35.33 7.01
N LYS A 284 -16.21 36.45 6.28
CA LYS A 284 -16.71 36.51 4.91
C LYS A 284 -15.92 35.64 3.93
N VAL A 285 -14.58 35.63 4.05
CA VAL A 285 -13.73 34.77 3.21
C VAL A 285 -13.92 33.30 3.59
N ALA A 286 -14.13 32.99 4.87
CA ALA A 286 -14.39 31.64 5.34
C ALA A 286 -15.74 31.10 4.84
N GLU A 287 -16.78 31.93 4.85
CA GLU A 287 -18.13 31.61 4.37
C GLU A 287 -18.11 31.33 2.87
N GLU A 288 -17.65 32.28 2.05
CA GLU A 288 -17.54 32.12 0.59
C GLU A 288 -16.68 30.90 0.21
N LEU A 289 -15.57 30.67 0.92
CA LEU A 289 -14.72 29.50 0.67
C LEU A 289 -15.44 28.20 0.98
N THR A 290 -16.26 28.18 2.02
CA THR A 290 -17.05 27.01 2.42
C THR A 290 -18.10 26.72 1.36
N GLU A 291 -18.86 27.73 0.95
CA GLU A 291 -19.90 27.62 -0.09
C GLU A 291 -19.32 27.08 -1.41
N LEU A 292 -18.24 27.71 -1.92
CA LEU A 292 -17.59 27.25 -3.15
C LEU A 292 -17.01 25.84 -3.02
N SER A 293 -16.53 25.47 -1.83
CA SER A 293 -16.03 24.11 -1.58
C SER A 293 -17.16 23.09 -1.55
N ASP A 294 -18.31 23.45 -0.95
CA ASP A 294 -19.50 22.59 -0.90
C ASP A 294 -20.06 22.34 -2.30
N VAL A 295 -20.20 23.39 -3.11
CA VAL A 295 -20.63 23.27 -4.51
C VAL A 295 -19.72 22.31 -5.29
N LEU A 296 -18.40 22.43 -5.15
CA LEU A 296 -17.49 21.50 -5.83
C LEU A 296 -17.61 20.08 -5.28
N TYR A 297 -17.70 19.90 -3.96
CA TYR A 297 -17.86 18.56 -3.36
C TYR A 297 -19.16 17.88 -3.75
N ASP A 298 -20.25 18.63 -3.88
CA ASP A 298 -21.56 18.11 -4.28
C ASP A 298 -21.58 17.63 -5.73
N LEU A 299 -20.80 18.27 -6.59
CA LEU A 299 -20.66 17.89 -7.99
C LEU A 299 -19.63 16.79 -8.21
N LEU A 300 -18.63 16.66 -7.33
CA LEU A 300 -17.64 15.60 -7.42
C LEU A 300 -18.30 14.25 -7.11
N PRO A 301 -18.18 13.25 -8.01
CA PRO A 301 -18.73 11.92 -7.77
C PRO A 301 -17.77 11.17 -6.86
N VAL A 302 -17.72 11.51 -5.58
CA VAL A 302 -16.89 10.85 -4.56
C VAL A 302 -17.69 10.65 -3.29
N GLY A 303 -17.39 9.58 -2.55
CA GLY A 303 -18.08 9.29 -1.29
C GLY A 303 -17.72 10.26 -0.16
N GLY A 304 -18.55 10.28 0.89
CA GLY A 304 -18.12 10.76 2.21
C GLY A 304 -18.08 12.27 2.43
N LYS A 305 -18.80 13.09 1.64
CA LYS A 305 -18.90 14.55 1.85
C LYS A 305 -19.15 14.92 3.31
N ASP A 306 -20.18 14.35 3.93
CA ASP A 306 -20.59 14.68 5.30
C ASP A 306 -19.54 14.25 6.34
N LYS A 307 -18.93 13.07 6.14
CA LYS A 307 -17.85 12.55 6.99
C LYS A 307 -16.63 13.46 6.93
N VAL A 308 -16.25 13.88 5.73
CA VAL A 308 -15.13 14.81 5.51
C VAL A 308 -15.43 16.17 6.14
N ALA A 309 -16.64 16.69 6.00
CA ALA A 309 -17.06 17.92 6.66
C ALA A 309 -16.99 17.82 8.18
N LEU A 310 -17.42 16.69 8.76
CA LEU A 310 -17.37 16.42 10.20
C LEU A 310 -15.93 16.40 10.72
N ILE A 311 -15.01 15.72 10.03
CA ILE A 311 -13.60 15.59 10.42
C ILE A 311 -12.89 16.94 10.34
N ILE A 312 -13.07 17.64 9.22
CA ILE A 312 -12.36 18.89 8.96
C ILE A 312 -12.87 20.00 9.90
N GLY A 313 -14.17 19.98 10.23
CA GLY A 313 -14.82 20.99 11.05
C GLY A 313 -14.66 22.39 10.46
N LYS A 314 -14.34 23.39 11.31
CA LYS A 314 -14.18 24.81 10.92
C LYS A 314 -12.83 25.11 10.24
N LYS A 315 -12.40 24.29 9.29
CA LYS A 315 -11.14 24.47 8.53
C LYS A 315 -11.43 24.59 7.02
N PRO A 316 -12.03 25.69 6.56
CA PRO A 316 -12.52 25.82 5.18
C PRO A 316 -11.41 25.73 4.13
N ILE A 317 -10.19 26.20 4.45
CA ILE A 317 -9.03 26.07 3.55
C ILE A 317 -8.65 24.60 3.32
N VAL A 318 -8.75 23.76 4.34
CA VAL A 318 -8.45 22.32 4.23
C VAL A 318 -9.48 21.65 3.34
N LYS A 319 -10.77 21.92 3.59
CA LYS A 319 -11.88 21.40 2.77
C LYS A 319 -11.69 21.76 1.29
N ALA A 320 -11.49 23.04 1.00
CA ALA A 320 -11.26 23.53 -0.36
C ALA A 320 -10.08 22.83 -1.04
N LYS A 321 -8.96 22.70 -0.33
CA LYS A 321 -7.74 22.08 -0.88
C LYS A 321 -7.93 20.59 -1.17
N ILE A 322 -8.68 19.86 -0.35
CA ILE A 322 -9.00 18.45 -0.61
C ILE A 322 -9.94 18.34 -1.82
N ALA A 323 -10.98 19.18 -1.92
CA ALA A 323 -11.89 19.20 -3.07
C ALA A 323 -11.12 19.40 -4.39
N LEU A 324 -10.24 20.43 -4.43
CA LEU A 324 -9.37 20.69 -5.58
C LEU A 324 -8.41 19.53 -5.87
N ALA A 325 -7.97 18.80 -4.83
CA ALA A 325 -7.06 17.67 -4.99
C ALA A 325 -7.75 16.44 -5.58
N LEU A 326 -8.98 16.14 -5.14
CA LEU A 326 -9.83 15.07 -5.66
C LEU A 326 -10.20 15.34 -7.11
N PHE A 327 -10.67 16.55 -7.42
CA PHE A 327 -10.93 16.99 -8.80
C PHE A 327 -9.76 16.70 -9.74
N ARG A 328 -8.53 17.10 -9.37
CA ARG A 328 -7.35 16.89 -10.22
C ARG A 328 -7.06 15.43 -10.49
N ARG A 329 -7.34 14.53 -9.55
CA ARG A 329 -7.11 13.09 -9.69
C ARG A 329 -8.14 12.46 -10.59
N LEU A 330 -9.42 12.73 -10.32
CA LEU A 330 -10.52 12.27 -11.17
C LEU A 330 -10.36 12.77 -12.59
N LYS A 331 -10.10 14.07 -12.79
CA LYS A 331 -9.87 14.63 -14.13
C LYS A 331 -8.72 13.92 -14.84
N TYR A 332 -7.59 13.71 -14.17
CA TYR A 332 -6.44 13.08 -14.79
C TYR A 332 -6.74 11.63 -15.19
N THR A 333 -7.33 10.85 -14.30
CA THR A 333 -7.70 9.45 -14.58
C THR A 333 -8.77 9.38 -15.69
N ALA A 334 -9.81 10.21 -15.60
CA ALA A 334 -10.91 10.24 -16.56
C ALA A 334 -10.46 10.65 -17.98
N LEU A 335 -9.42 11.48 -18.11
CA LEU A 335 -8.89 11.86 -19.43
C LEU A 335 -8.39 10.67 -20.25
N PHE A 336 -7.86 9.62 -19.62
CA PHE A 336 -7.45 8.41 -20.36
C PHE A 336 -8.65 7.71 -21.00
N PHE A 337 -9.79 7.65 -20.30
CA PHE A 337 -11.03 7.11 -20.82
C PHE A 337 -11.63 8.01 -21.91
N ALA A 338 -11.66 9.33 -21.67
CA ALA A 338 -12.16 10.30 -22.66
C ALA A 338 -11.36 10.31 -23.97
N GLN A 339 -10.05 10.03 -23.90
CA GLN A 339 -9.16 9.93 -25.05
C GLN A 339 -9.27 8.58 -25.78
N GLY A 340 -10.09 7.64 -25.30
CA GLY A 340 -10.18 6.28 -25.83
C GLY A 340 -8.95 5.42 -25.54
N ARG A 341 -8.06 5.85 -24.65
CA ARG A 341 -6.84 5.10 -24.27
C ARG A 341 -7.12 3.98 -23.26
N LEU A 342 -8.24 4.09 -22.56
CA LEU A 342 -8.75 3.08 -21.65
C LEU A 342 -10.24 2.85 -21.88
N THR A 343 -10.66 1.60 -21.72
CA THR A 343 -12.05 1.26 -21.42
C THR A 343 -12.09 0.16 -20.38
N TYR A 344 -13.17 0.11 -19.60
CA TYR A 344 -13.44 -1.06 -18.78
C TYR A 344 -13.78 -2.23 -19.70
N ALA A 345 -13.20 -3.40 -19.46
CA ALA A 345 -13.75 -4.62 -20.05
C ALA A 345 -15.19 -4.76 -19.55
N GLU A 346 -16.14 -5.03 -20.44
CA GLU A 346 -17.49 -5.37 -19.99
C GLU A 346 -17.37 -6.56 -19.03
N SER A 347 -17.95 -6.45 -17.84
CA SER A 347 -18.12 -7.60 -16.96
C SER A 347 -18.84 -8.64 -17.80
N MET A 348 -18.16 -9.73 -18.15
CA MET A 348 -18.83 -10.90 -18.66
C MET A 348 -19.75 -11.36 -17.54
N GLU A 349 -20.99 -10.87 -17.54
CA GLU A 349 -22.06 -11.45 -16.77
C GLU A 349 -22.00 -12.94 -17.05
N SER A 350 -21.79 -13.71 -16.00
CA SER A 350 -21.84 -15.16 -16.01
C SER A 350 -23.08 -15.56 -16.79
N SER A 351 -22.88 -16.04 -18.02
CA SER A 351 -23.95 -16.66 -18.78
C SER A 351 -24.51 -17.78 -17.90
N PRO A 352 -25.79 -17.74 -17.54
CA PRO A 352 -26.39 -18.83 -16.79
C PRO A 352 -26.40 -20.05 -17.71
N ASN A 353 -25.56 -21.04 -17.38
CA ASN A 353 -25.76 -22.41 -17.84
C ASN A 353 -26.69 -23.14 -16.87
#